data_AF-A0A2J8JTX3-F1
#
_entry.id   AF-A0A2J8JTX3-F1
#
_cell.length_a   1.000
_cell.length_b   1.000
_cell.length_c   1.000
_cell.angle_alpha   90.00
_cell.angle_beta   90.00
_cell.angle_gamma   90.00
#
_symmetry.space_group_name_H-M   'P 1'
#
loop_
_entity.id
_entity.type
_entity.pdbx_description
1 polymer ?
#
loop_
_entity_poly.entity_id
_entity_poly.type
_entity_poly.pdbx_seq_one_letter_code
_entity_poly.pdbx_strand_id
1 'polypeptide(L)'
;MEQCACVERELDKVLQKFLTYGQHCEQSLEELLHYVGQLRAELASAALQGTPLSATLSLVMSQCCRKIKDTVQKLASDHKDIHSSVSRVGKAIDRNFDSEICGVVSDAVWDAREQQQQILQMAIVEHLYQQGMLSVAEELCQESTLNV
;
A
#
# COMPACT_ATOMS: atom_id res chain seq x y z
N MET A 1 -11.40 -0.32 -16.68
CA MET A 1 -9.93 -0.41 -16.95
C MET A 1 -9.21 0.91 -16.67
N GLU A 2 -9.74 2.07 -17.06
CA GLU A 2 -9.05 3.37 -16.88
C GLU A 2 -8.78 3.74 -15.41
N GLN A 3 -9.73 3.47 -14.50
CA GLN A 3 -9.57 3.64 -13.05
C GLN A 3 -8.38 2.83 -12.48
N CYS A 4 -8.24 1.56 -12.91
CA CYS A 4 -7.10 0.73 -12.54
C CYS A 4 -5.79 1.33 -13.07
N ALA A 5 -5.76 1.78 -14.32
CA ALA A 5 -4.59 2.42 -14.93
C ALA A 5 -4.19 3.74 -14.24
N CYS A 6 -5.14 4.46 -13.63
CA CYS A 6 -4.85 5.63 -12.79
C CYS A 6 -4.09 5.24 -11.51
N VAL A 7 -4.50 4.17 -10.84
CA VAL A 7 -3.84 3.69 -9.62
C VAL A 7 -2.49 3.06 -9.92
N GLU A 8 -2.40 2.25 -10.99
CA GLU A 8 -1.13 1.66 -11.45
C GLU A 8 -0.06 2.72 -11.69
N ARG A 9 -0.41 3.84 -12.33
CA ARG A 9 0.54 4.96 -12.54
C ARG A 9 1.07 5.57 -11.26
N GLU A 10 0.27 5.65 -10.19
CA GLU A 10 0.76 6.13 -8.89
C GLU A 10 1.58 5.04 -8.18
N LEU A 11 1.17 3.78 -8.29
CA LEU A 11 1.91 2.64 -7.74
C LEU A 11 3.32 2.54 -8.33
N ASP A 12 3.47 2.65 -9.65
CA ASP A 12 4.78 2.61 -10.32
C ASP A 12 5.73 3.69 -9.82
N LYS A 13 5.22 4.91 -9.59
CA LYS A 13 6.01 6.01 -9.03
C LYS A 13 6.50 5.68 -7.61
N VAL A 14 5.67 5.04 -6.80
CA VAL A 14 6.04 4.64 -5.44
C VAL A 14 7.07 3.52 -5.48
N LEU A 15 6.87 2.49 -6.30
CA LEU A 15 7.81 1.38 -6.47
C LEU A 15 9.19 1.89 -6.92
N GLN A 16 9.22 2.76 -7.93
CA GLN A 16 10.48 3.36 -8.38
C GLN A 16 11.18 4.14 -7.26
N LYS A 17 10.42 4.90 -6.46
CA LYS A 17 10.99 5.64 -5.32
C LYS A 17 11.55 4.71 -4.25
N PHE A 18 10.86 3.60 -3.94
CA PHE A 18 11.36 2.59 -3.01
C PHE A 18 12.64 1.92 -3.52
N LEU A 19 12.70 1.57 -4.81
CA LEU A 19 13.89 0.96 -5.41
C LEU A 19 15.09 1.90 -5.34
N THR A 20 14.94 3.16 -5.78
CA THR A 20 16.01 4.14 -5.74
C THR A 20 16.45 4.46 -4.30
N TYR A 21 15.51 4.61 -3.37
CA TYR A 21 15.84 4.81 -1.95
C TYR A 21 16.55 3.59 -1.36
N GLY A 22 16.08 2.38 -1.66
CA GLY A 22 16.69 1.13 -1.19
C GLY A 22 18.15 1.00 -1.61
N GLN A 23 18.42 1.22 -2.90
CA GLN A 23 19.79 1.22 -3.45
C GLN A 23 20.68 2.26 -2.77
N HIS A 24 20.19 3.50 -2.62
CA HIS A 24 20.93 4.55 -1.93
C HIS A 24 21.20 4.17 -0.46
N CYS A 25 20.19 3.66 0.24
CA CYS A 25 20.27 3.30 1.64
C CYS A 25 21.32 2.18 1.85
N GLU A 26 21.26 1.13 1.04
CA GLU A 26 22.25 0.04 1.06
C GLU A 26 23.67 0.56 0.82
N GLN A 27 23.88 1.33 -0.25
CA GLN A 27 25.20 1.88 -0.57
C GLN A 27 25.73 2.77 0.56
N SER A 28 24.90 3.68 1.10
CA SER A 28 25.32 4.59 2.16
C SER A 28 25.67 3.86 3.47
N LEU A 29 24.92 2.81 3.80
CA LEU A 29 25.20 2.00 4.98
C LEU A 29 26.45 1.13 4.78
N GLU A 30 26.67 0.60 3.58
CA GLU A 30 27.87 -0.18 3.25
C GLU A 30 29.14 0.69 3.31
N GLU A 31 29.12 1.89 2.73
CA GLU A 31 30.20 2.86 2.83
C GLU A 31 30.49 3.27 4.28
N LEU A 32 29.44 3.44 5.09
CA LEU A 32 29.58 3.77 6.51
C LEU A 32 30.18 2.59 7.30
N LEU A 33 29.72 1.37 7.05
CA LEU A 33 30.25 0.15 7.66
C LEU A 33 31.72 -0.06 7.30
N HIS A 34 32.09 0.17 6.05
CA HIS A 34 33.47 0.09 5.60
C HIS A 34 34.35 1.10 6.35
N TYR A 35 33.93 2.36 6.40
CA TYR A 35 34.65 3.41 7.10
C TYR A 35 34.82 3.14 8.60
N VAL A 36 33.75 2.71 9.28
CA VAL A 36 33.80 2.31 10.69
C VAL A 36 34.69 1.09 10.89
N GLY A 37 34.63 0.11 9.98
CA GLY A 37 35.42 -1.10 10.01
C GLY A 37 36.93 -0.83 9.87
N GLN A 38 37.31 0.06 8.96
CA GLN A 38 38.69 0.51 8.79
C GLN A 38 39.22 1.20 10.06
N LEU A 39 38.45 2.16 10.59
CA LEU A 39 38.85 2.86 11.80
C LEU A 39 38.98 1.92 13.01
N ARG A 40 38.08 0.93 13.13
CA ARG A 40 38.18 -0.12 14.16
C ARG A 40 39.45 -0.96 14.00
N ALA A 41 39.82 -1.32 12.78
CA ALA A 41 41.03 -2.11 12.52
C ALA A 41 42.31 -1.32 12.87
N GLU A 42 42.36 -0.03 12.54
CA GLU A 42 43.46 0.86 12.93
C GLU A 42 43.58 1.00 14.45
N LEU A 43 42.44 1.19 15.14
CA LEU A 43 42.39 1.25 16.60
C LEU A 43 42.89 -0.04 17.25
N ALA A 44 42.47 -1.20 16.74
CA ALA A 44 42.93 -2.49 17.23
C ALA A 44 44.44 -2.68 17.03
N SER A 45 44.97 -2.25 15.88
CA SER A 45 46.41 -2.31 15.59
C SER A 45 47.22 -1.41 16.53
N ALA A 46 46.77 -0.16 16.77
CA ALA A 46 47.41 0.76 17.68
C ALA A 46 47.41 0.23 19.13
N ALA A 47 46.31 -0.39 19.56
CA ALA A 47 46.20 -1.01 20.88
C ALA A 47 47.18 -2.19 21.07
N LEU A 48 47.34 -3.04 20.05
CA LEU A 48 48.32 -4.14 20.08
C LEU A 48 49.77 -3.65 20.19
N GLN A 49 50.07 -2.48 19.64
CA GLN A 49 51.40 -1.86 19.70
C GLN A 49 51.64 -1.09 21.01
N GLY A 50 50.66 -0.99 21.91
CA GLY A 50 50.74 -0.20 23.14
C GLY A 50 50.84 1.31 22.89
N THR A 51 50.51 1.76 21.67
CA THR A 51 50.62 3.16 21.27
C THR A 51 49.45 3.95 21.88
N PRO A 52 49.72 5.04 22.62
CA PRO A 52 48.64 5.87 23.14
C PRO A 52 47.82 6.48 22.00
N LEU A 53 46.53 6.68 22.26
CA LEU A 53 45.62 7.27 21.28
C LEU A 53 46.10 8.68 20.90
N SER A 54 46.41 8.90 19.62
CA SER A 54 46.84 10.23 19.18
C SER A 54 45.65 11.21 19.19
N ALA A 55 45.94 12.50 19.35
CA ALA A 55 44.93 13.56 19.24
C ALA A 55 44.21 13.52 17.87
N THR A 56 44.95 13.17 16.81
CA THR A 56 44.40 12.96 15.47
C THR A 56 43.40 11.82 15.45
N LEU A 57 43.71 10.68 16.06
CA LEU A 57 42.81 9.52 16.10
C LEU A 57 41.52 9.83 16.87
N SER A 58 41.64 10.56 17.99
CA SER A 58 40.47 11.01 18.79
C SER A 58 39.55 11.94 17.98
N LEU A 59 40.14 12.82 17.18
CA LEU A 59 39.39 13.70 16.27
C LEU A 59 38.69 12.90 15.17
N VAL A 60 39.39 11.95 14.54
CA VAL A 60 38.82 11.07 13.51
C VAL A 60 37.66 10.23 14.08
N MET A 61 37.77 9.71 15.31
CA MET A 61 36.66 9.03 15.98
C MET A 61 35.46 9.94 16.18
N SER A 62 35.67 11.17 16.65
CA SER A 62 34.59 12.14 16.83
C SER A 62 33.89 12.48 15.51
N GLN A 63 34.68 12.63 14.43
CA GLN A 63 34.16 12.83 13.07
C GLN A 63 33.40 11.59 12.58
N CYS A 64 33.87 10.39 12.90
CA CYS A 64 33.18 9.15 12.56
C CYS A 64 31.82 9.04 13.25
N CYS A 65 31.74 9.31 14.55
CA CYS A 65 30.46 9.36 15.27
C CYS A 65 29.49 10.38 14.65
N ARG A 66 30.00 11.55 14.25
CA ARG A 66 29.20 12.57 13.58
C ARG A 66 28.71 12.11 12.20
N LYS A 67 29.58 11.50 11.40
CA LYS A 67 29.23 10.93 10.09
C LYS A 67 28.15 9.86 10.23
N ILE A 68 28.27 8.95 11.19
CA ILE A 68 27.23 7.93 11.47
C ILE A 68 25.88 8.61 11.74
N LYS A 69 25.88 9.57 12.66
CA LYS A 69 24.66 10.29 13.03
C LYS A 69 24.04 10.99 11.82
N ASP A 70 24.83 11.77 11.09
CA ASP A 70 24.35 12.58 9.97
C ASP A 70 23.82 11.68 8.84
N THR A 71 24.52 10.59 8.51
CA THR A 71 24.07 9.60 7.52
C THR A 71 22.75 8.95 7.93
N VAL A 72 22.65 8.41 9.15
CA VAL A 72 21.42 7.74 9.61
C VAL A 72 20.24 8.71 9.71
N GLN A 73 20.48 9.94 10.16
CA GLN A 73 19.44 10.98 10.20
C GLN A 73 18.97 11.36 8.80
N LYS A 74 19.88 11.45 7.83
CA LYS A 74 19.53 11.72 6.44
C LYS A 74 18.69 10.60 5.84
N LEU A 75 19.10 9.34 6.01
CA LEU A 75 18.33 8.18 5.56
C LEU A 75 16.92 8.15 6.18
N ALA A 76 16.80 8.40 7.49
CA ALA A 76 15.51 8.47 8.16
C ALA A 76 14.61 9.60 7.61
N SER A 77 15.20 10.77 7.30
CA SER A 77 14.48 11.88 6.68
C SER A 77 13.99 11.51 5.27
N ASP A 78 14.82 10.89 4.46
CA ASP A 78 14.49 10.52 3.08
C ASP A 78 13.44 9.40 3.04
N HIS A 79 13.49 8.45 3.99
CA HIS A 79 12.43 7.46 4.18
C HIS A 79 11.08 8.11 4.49
N LYS A 80 11.07 9.15 5.34
CA LYS A 80 9.83 9.86 5.71
C LYS A 80 9.09 10.40 4.47
N ASP A 81 9.84 10.86 3.47
CA ASP A 81 9.28 11.39 2.23
C ASP A 81 8.59 10.32 1.37
N ILE A 82 8.87 9.03 1.58
CA ILE A 82 8.21 7.93 0.89
C ILE A 82 6.77 7.74 1.39
N HIS A 83 6.49 7.98 2.67
CA HIS A 83 5.11 7.91 3.20
C HIS A 83 4.13 8.83 2.46
N SER A 84 4.60 10.01 2.07
CA SER A 84 3.80 10.95 1.28
C SER A 84 3.42 10.39 -0.10
N SER A 85 4.29 9.60 -0.71
CA SER A 85 4.06 8.92 -1.98
C SER A 85 3.09 7.75 -1.81
N VAL A 86 3.24 6.93 -0.76
CA VAL A 86 2.28 5.85 -0.43
C VAL A 86 0.88 6.40 -0.18
N SER A 87 0.77 7.52 0.53
CA SER A 87 -0.52 8.18 0.78
C SER A 87 -1.22 8.65 -0.51
N ARG A 88 -0.47 8.96 -1.57
CA ARG A 88 -1.07 9.32 -2.88
C ARG A 88 -1.70 8.11 -3.55
N VAL A 89 -1.10 6.93 -3.43
CA VAL A 89 -1.70 5.68 -3.93
C VAL A 89 -3.02 5.42 -3.23
N GLY A 90 -3.06 5.51 -1.89
CA GLY A 90 -4.31 5.39 -1.12
C GLY A 90 -5.38 6.37 -1.61
N LYS A 91 -5.02 7.66 -1.73
CA LYS A 91 -5.93 8.68 -2.29
C LYS A 91 -6.36 8.40 -3.73
N ALA A 92 -5.50 7.78 -4.54
CA ALA A 92 -5.86 7.41 -5.91
C ALA A 92 -6.85 6.25 -5.90
N ILE A 93 -6.68 5.27 -5.00
CA ILE A 93 -7.66 4.19 -4.79
C ILE A 93 -9.00 4.80 -4.38
N ASP A 94 -9.03 5.62 -3.32
CA ASP A 94 -10.25 6.23 -2.79
C ASP A 94 -11.02 7.07 -3.82
N ARG A 95 -10.32 7.64 -4.81
CA ARG A 95 -10.93 8.47 -5.88
C ARG A 95 -11.40 7.68 -7.08
N ASN A 96 -10.79 6.53 -7.36
CA ASN A 96 -11.06 5.76 -8.58
C ASN A 96 -11.95 4.55 -8.33
N PHE A 97 -12.18 4.18 -7.07
CA PHE A 97 -13.04 3.06 -6.69
C PHE A 97 -14.08 3.54 -5.68
N ASP A 98 -15.35 3.36 -6.02
CA ASP A 98 -16.45 3.63 -5.09
C ASP A 98 -16.41 2.61 -3.94
N SER A 99 -16.67 3.10 -2.73
CA SER A 99 -16.79 2.25 -1.53
C SER A 99 -18.09 1.44 -1.51
N GLU A 100 -19.05 1.75 -2.39
CA GLU A 100 -20.35 1.09 -2.45
C GLU A 100 -20.43 0.10 -3.63
N ILE A 101 -20.77 -1.15 -3.32
CA ILE A 101 -21.00 -2.23 -4.29
C ILE A 101 -22.24 -1.94 -5.18
N CYS A 102 -23.08 -0.97 -4.81
CA CYS A 102 -24.31 -0.64 -5.51
C CYS A 102 -24.11 -0.24 -6.98
N GLY A 103 -22.92 0.22 -7.39
CA GLY A 103 -22.60 0.54 -8.79
C GLY A 103 -22.08 -0.62 -9.64
N VAL A 104 -21.93 -1.84 -9.09
CA VAL A 104 -21.45 -3.01 -9.85
C VAL A 104 -22.48 -3.49 -10.86
N VAL A 105 -23.76 -3.24 -10.59
CA VAL A 105 -24.85 -3.49 -11.52
C VAL A 105 -25.05 -2.20 -12.32
N SER A 106 -24.85 -2.25 -13.64
CA SER A 106 -25.12 -1.09 -14.50
C SER A 106 -26.56 -0.63 -14.33
N ASP A 107 -26.81 0.68 -14.28
CA ASP A 107 -28.17 1.21 -14.39
C ASP A 107 -28.88 0.74 -15.67
N ALA A 108 -28.13 0.37 -16.71
CA ALA A 108 -28.66 -0.24 -17.93
C ALA A 108 -29.20 -1.67 -17.73
N VAL A 109 -28.83 -2.35 -16.65
CA VAL A 109 -29.56 -3.52 -16.18
C VAL A 109 -30.96 -3.02 -15.83
N TRP A 110 -31.08 -2.06 -14.91
CA TRP A 110 -32.37 -1.50 -14.48
C TRP A 110 -33.17 -0.70 -15.52
N ASP A 111 -32.61 -0.37 -16.69
CA ASP A 111 -33.31 0.35 -17.77
C ASP A 111 -34.45 -0.49 -18.38
N ALA A 112 -34.39 -1.83 -18.30
CA ALA A 112 -35.51 -2.72 -18.58
C ALA A 112 -36.31 -3.03 -17.30
N ARG A 113 -36.62 -1.98 -16.54
CA ARG A 113 -37.11 -2.05 -15.15
C ARG A 113 -38.27 -3.02 -14.97
N GLU A 114 -39.21 -3.02 -15.90
CA GLU A 114 -40.41 -3.86 -15.84
C GLU A 114 -40.10 -5.34 -16.08
N GLN A 115 -39.32 -5.68 -17.11
CA GLN A 115 -38.95 -7.07 -17.41
C GLN A 115 -38.06 -7.68 -16.33
N GLN A 116 -37.17 -6.90 -15.73
CA GLN A 116 -36.31 -7.38 -14.66
C GLN A 116 -36.98 -7.41 -13.30
N GLN A 117 -37.91 -6.49 -13.02
CA GLN A 117 -38.79 -6.62 -11.86
C GLN A 117 -39.60 -7.91 -11.96
N GLN A 118 -40.14 -8.23 -13.14
CA GLN A 118 -40.83 -9.51 -13.35
C GLN A 118 -39.91 -10.72 -13.10
N ILE A 119 -38.69 -10.72 -13.65
CA ILE A 119 -37.72 -11.82 -13.42
C ILE A 119 -37.36 -11.95 -11.94
N LEU A 120 -37.10 -10.83 -11.26
CA LEU A 120 -36.75 -10.82 -9.84
C LEU A 120 -37.91 -11.30 -8.97
N GLN A 121 -39.12 -10.80 -9.23
CA GLN A 121 -40.30 -11.23 -8.49
C GLN A 121 -40.61 -12.71 -8.72
N MET A 122 -40.44 -13.22 -9.95
CA MET A 122 -40.58 -14.64 -10.25
C MET A 122 -39.55 -15.49 -9.49
N ALA A 123 -38.28 -15.08 -9.46
CA ALA A 123 -37.24 -15.76 -8.71
C ALA A 123 -37.53 -15.77 -7.19
N ILE A 124 -38.09 -14.68 -6.66
CA ILE A 124 -38.55 -14.61 -5.26
C ILE A 124 -39.70 -15.59 -5.04
N VAL A 125 -40.72 -15.59 -5.90
CA VAL A 125 -41.88 -16.51 -5.81
C VAL A 125 -41.42 -17.98 -5.85
N GLU A 126 -40.57 -18.35 -6.81
CA GLU A 126 -40.01 -19.70 -6.92
C GLU A 126 -39.27 -20.11 -5.64
N HIS A 127 -38.48 -19.20 -5.06
CA HIS A 127 -37.81 -19.44 -3.79
C HIS A 127 -38.79 -19.64 -2.64
N LEU A 128 -39.83 -18.80 -2.53
CA LEU A 128 -40.87 -18.91 -1.51
C LEU A 128 -41.62 -20.26 -1.60
N TYR A 129 -41.93 -20.71 -2.81
CA TYR A 129 -42.49 -22.04 -3.06
C TYR A 129 -41.55 -23.16 -2.61
N GLN A 130 -40.26 -23.08 -2.94
CA GLN A 130 -39.26 -24.06 -2.50
C GLN A 130 -39.10 -24.12 -0.98
N GLN A 131 -39.28 -23.00 -0.28
CA GLN A 131 -39.26 -22.94 1.18
C GLN A 131 -40.59 -23.37 1.84
N GLY A 132 -41.62 -23.69 1.04
CA GLY A 132 -42.95 -24.08 1.53
C GLY A 132 -43.81 -22.92 2.03
N MET A 133 -43.42 -21.66 1.76
CA MET A 133 -44.16 -20.46 2.16
C MET A 133 -45.23 -20.11 1.12
N LEU A 134 -46.16 -21.03 0.90
CA LEU A 134 -47.13 -20.99 -0.21
C LEU A 134 -48.04 -19.74 -0.14
N SER A 135 -48.58 -19.41 1.04
CA SER A 135 -49.50 -18.28 1.18
C SER A 135 -48.84 -16.94 0.87
N VAL A 136 -47.57 -16.78 1.26
CA VAL A 136 -46.78 -15.56 0.99
C VAL A 136 -46.43 -15.47 -0.49
N ALA A 137 -46.11 -16.60 -1.12
CA ALA A 137 -45.87 -16.66 -2.57
C ALA A 137 -47.13 -16.28 -3.37
N GLU A 138 -48.29 -16.83 -3.00
CA GLU A 138 -49.56 -16.54 -3.66
C GLU A 138 -50.00 -15.08 -3.50
N GLU A 139 -49.85 -14.51 -2.30
CA GLU A 139 -50.16 -13.09 -2.04
C GLU A 139 -49.23 -12.17 -2.85
N LEU A 140 -47.94 -12.49 -2.91
CA LEU A 140 -46.98 -11.76 -3.74
C LEU A 140 -47.32 -11.81 -5.24
N CYS A 141 -47.74 -12.97 -5.76
CA CYS A 141 -48.20 -13.10 -7.15
C CYS A 141 -49.41 -12.21 -7.43
N GLN A 142 -50.39 -12.19 -6.52
CA GLN A 142 -51.62 -11.40 -6.65
C GLN A 142 -51.32 -9.90 -6.65
N GLU A 143 -50.51 -9.43 -5.70
CA GLU A 143 -50.16 -8.02 -5.58
C GLU A 143 -49.25 -7.53 -6.71
N SER A 144 -48.37 -8.40 -7.21
CA SER A 144 -47.40 -8.06 -8.26
C SER A 144 -47.95 -8.21 -9.68
N THR A 145 -49.22 -8.65 -9.85
CA THR A 145 -49.83 -8.98 -11.16
C THR A 145 -49.02 -9.99 -11.99
N LEU A 146 -48.31 -10.89 -11.32
CA LEU A 146 -47.51 -11.92 -11.97
C LEU A 146 -48.41 -13.10 -12.33
N ASN A 147 -48.50 -13.41 -13.62
CA ASN A 147 -49.06 -14.67 -14.07
C ASN A 147 -47.93 -15.71 -14.02
N VAL A 148 -47.85 -16.43 -12.90
CA VAL A 148 -46.94 -17.59 -12.73
C VAL A 148 -47.61 -18.85 -13.26
#